data_AF-A0A1I1NKV6-F1
#
_entry.id   AF-A0A1I1NKV6-F1
#
_cell.length_a   1.000
_cell.length_b   1.000
_cell.length_c   1.000
_cell.angle_alpha   90.00
_cell.angle_beta   90.00
_cell.angle_gamma   90.00
#
_symmetry.space_group_name_H-M   'P 1'
#
loop_
_entity.id
_entity.type
_entity.pdbx_description
1 polymer ?
#
loop_
_entity_poly.entity_id
_entity_poly.type
_entity_poly.pdbx_seq_one_letter_code
_entity_poly.pdbx_strand_id
1 'polypeptide(L)'
;MNKSVFRISIFVLYLIIFILGTNCYAKIDSNKSKIRKKTSQIVLKIEKVNVLMGSAVYASGMRPKQYDNFEELKKYASKEELITLTNHTNGVVRCYSFWALLDYKEIDLFPIVKDHIKDDSAIETQFGCTASLEKVGDFFINLVTPSYVDDEVKKLNEKELKTLDSLLIYKENNLDSRFRAIEEAETTELLYPKVRELVTKFNNQSALVTLAKYKNEKDIELILNNKDDDAGNFYTYKAIQNFPDLRFQEFLEDNLNSGLNDTHYDNEWRELYIAIAAFKSPKALELLSYPFTKVKNPNIKKYHINFVYDAIILNKFTLYDNLLWKIWEEENVLTLDGFKYLLKIDSSKTYLLSKKKLKPNCIVENQSPLSIISNENIIGENLDETILNFILINDKDLAYEIITNKISEAKVIEFEIYCKKIFELKDPIFIEPLFKRLGKEDNTYVYTQIVQTLISFKDNDINKRILETRKQNKNMNTGWGSNSLNEILKKNNIK
;
A
#
# COMPACT_ATOMS: atom_id res chain seq x y z
N MET A 1 10.29 63.21 28.06
CA MET A 1 8.97 62.56 28.11
C MET A 1 8.43 62.63 29.53
N ASN A 2 7.24 63.22 29.72
CA ASN A 2 6.73 63.64 31.02
C ASN A 2 6.32 62.42 31.88
N LYS A 3 6.82 62.31 33.14
CA LYS A 3 6.61 61.14 34.03
C LYS A 3 5.12 60.84 34.30
N SER A 4 4.25 61.82 34.14
CA SER A 4 2.80 61.70 34.22
C SER A 4 2.18 60.95 33.03
N VAL A 5 2.71 61.13 31.81
CA VAL A 5 2.21 60.47 30.59
C VAL A 5 2.59 58.98 30.58
N PHE A 6 3.75 58.63 31.15
CA PHE A 6 4.20 57.24 31.26
C PHE A 6 3.37 56.43 32.28
N ARG A 7 2.98 57.04 33.40
CA ARG A 7 2.13 56.38 34.41
C ARG A 7 0.70 56.15 33.94
N ILE A 8 0.12 57.07 33.16
CA ILE A 8 -1.21 56.91 32.58
C ILE A 8 -1.20 55.81 31.51
N SER A 9 -0.15 55.73 30.69
CA SER A 9 -0.03 54.67 29.66
C SER A 9 0.09 53.27 30.26
N ILE A 10 0.83 53.12 31.37
CA ILE A 10 0.94 51.82 32.06
C ILE A 10 -0.40 51.42 32.69
N PHE A 11 -1.15 52.37 33.27
CA PHE A 11 -2.43 52.06 33.90
C PHE A 11 -3.50 51.66 32.86
N VAL A 12 -3.53 52.31 31.69
CA VAL A 12 -4.41 51.94 30.57
C VAL A 12 -4.03 50.57 29.99
N LEU A 13 -2.73 50.24 29.90
CA LEU A 13 -2.28 48.93 29.45
C LEU A 13 -2.71 47.81 30.41
N TYR A 14 -2.60 48.02 31.73
CA TYR A 14 -3.10 47.07 32.72
C TYR A 14 -4.63 46.92 32.70
N LEU A 15 -5.37 48.00 32.45
CA LEU A 15 -6.83 47.95 32.33
C LEU A 15 -7.27 47.16 31.09
N ILE A 16 -6.56 47.31 29.95
CA ILE A 16 -6.83 46.57 28.71
C ILE A 16 -6.49 45.08 28.89
N ILE A 17 -5.38 44.74 29.56
CA ILE A 17 -5.02 43.35 29.89
C ILE A 17 -6.05 42.72 30.84
N PHE A 18 -6.59 43.49 31.79
CA PHE A 18 -7.62 43.00 32.71
C PHE A 18 -8.99 42.79 32.03
N ILE A 19 -9.36 43.63 31.06
CA ILE A 19 -10.62 43.49 30.29
C ILE A 19 -10.51 42.39 29.21
N LEU A 20 -9.31 42.12 28.69
CA LEU A 20 -9.05 40.97 27.80
C LEU A 20 -8.95 39.65 28.57
N GLY A 21 -8.49 39.68 29.83
CA GLY A 21 -8.39 38.50 30.69
C GLY A 21 -9.76 37.97 31.18
N THR A 22 -10.76 38.82 31.33
CA THR A 22 -12.09 38.42 31.84
C THR A 22 -13.06 37.94 30.75
N ASN A 23 -12.77 38.17 29.47
CA ASN A 23 -13.62 37.71 28.35
C ASN A 23 -13.24 36.34 27.77
N CYS A 24 -12.11 35.74 28.18
CA CYS A 24 -11.71 34.39 27.72
C CYS A 24 -12.09 33.23 28.66
N TYR A 25 -12.55 33.51 29.88
CA TYR A 25 -13.00 32.45 30.81
C TYR A 25 -14.52 32.21 30.81
N ALA A 26 -15.31 33.09 30.17
CA ALA A 26 -16.77 33.05 30.23
C ALA A 26 -17.44 32.07 29.24
N LYS A 27 -16.67 31.35 28.39
CA LYS A 27 -17.20 30.31 27.49
C LYS A 27 -16.92 28.87 27.94
N ILE A 28 -16.20 28.68 29.05
CA ILE A 28 -15.65 27.38 29.45
C ILE A 28 -16.62 26.53 30.31
N ASP A 29 -17.72 27.08 30.83
CA ASP A 29 -18.55 26.38 31.84
C ASP A 29 -20.02 26.12 31.48
N SER A 30 -20.51 26.53 30.30
CA SER A 30 -21.94 26.33 29.96
C SER A 30 -22.32 24.89 29.59
N ASN A 31 -21.35 24.00 29.36
CA ASN A 31 -21.60 22.60 28.99
C ASN A 31 -21.41 21.58 30.14
N LYS A 32 -20.75 21.93 31.26
CA LYS A 32 -20.60 20.98 32.37
C LYS A 32 -21.92 20.59 33.02
N SER A 33 -22.93 21.47 32.97
CA SER A 33 -24.27 21.18 33.48
C SER A 33 -25.02 20.09 32.71
N LYS A 34 -24.57 19.77 31.48
CA LYS A 34 -25.18 18.75 30.62
C LYS A 34 -24.54 17.36 30.74
N ILE A 35 -23.39 17.25 31.41
CA ILE A 35 -22.66 15.99 31.56
C ILE A 35 -22.84 15.46 32.98
N ARG A 36 -23.27 14.20 33.11
CA ARG A 36 -23.45 13.54 34.40
C ARG A 36 -22.10 13.35 35.09
N LYS A 37 -22.10 13.45 36.42
CA LYS A 37 -20.92 13.30 37.27
C LYS A 37 -20.08 12.05 36.95
N LYS A 38 -20.74 10.93 36.66
CA LYS A 38 -20.05 9.66 36.30
C LYS A 38 -19.28 9.80 34.98
N THR A 39 -19.92 10.36 33.95
CA THR A 39 -19.31 10.63 32.65
C THR A 39 -18.13 11.60 32.81
N SER A 40 -18.30 12.68 33.57
CA SER A 40 -17.22 13.64 33.84
C SER A 40 -16.00 13.00 34.52
N GLN A 41 -16.21 12.06 35.43
CA GLN A 41 -15.12 11.33 36.08
C GLN A 41 -14.35 10.45 35.08
N ILE A 42 -15.03 9.84 34.11
CA ILE A 42 -14.39 9.05 33.06
C ILE A 42 -13.59 9.95 32.12
N VAL A 43 -14.18 11.09 31.72
CA VAL A 43 -13.49 12.12 30.91
C VAL A 43 -12.18 12.56 31.56
N LEU A 44 -12.18 12.86 32.85
CA LEU A 44 -10.96 13.24 33.59
C LEU A 44 -9.87 12.15 33.54
N LYS A 45 -10.24 10.86 33.52
CA LYS A 45 -9.25 9.76 33.37
C LYS A 45 -8.66 9.75 31.97
N ILE A 46 -9.48 9.97 30.93
CA ILE A 46 -9.05 10.03 29.54
C ILE A 46 -8.10 11.21 29.32
N GLU A 47 -8.48 12.39 29.82
CA GLU A 47 -7.66 13.61 29.76
C GLU A 47 -6.31 13.46 30.45
N LYS A 48 -6.28 12.71 31.56
CA LYS A 48 -5.03 12.50 32.31
C LYS A 48 -3.98 11.72 31.50
N VAL A 49 -4.40 10.77 30.66
CA VAL A 49 -3.46 10.03 29.80
C VAL A 49 -3.19 10.81 28.51
N ASN A 50 -4.21 11.45 27.94
CA ASN A 50 -4.13 12.30 26.75
C ASN A 50 -3.46 11.66 25.51
N VAL A 51 -3.66 10.36 25.33
CA VAL A 51 -3.27 9.63 24.12
C VAL A 51 -4.49 8.84 23.65
N LEU A 52 -4.75 8.84 22.35
CA LEU A 52 -5.79 8.02 21.73
C LEU A 52 -5.21 6.62 21.43
N MET A 53 -5.74 5.58 22.06
CA MET A 53 -5.15 4.24 22.04
C MET A 53 -6.17 3.19 21.56
N GLY A 54 -5.71 2.21 20.79
CA GLY A 54 -6.49 1.03 20.40
C GLY A 54 -6.62 -0.02 21.51
N SER A 55 -7.33 -1.11 21.21
CA SER A 55 -7.59 -2.21 22.15
C SER A 55 -6.37 -3.07 22.49
N ALA A 56 -5.36 -3.08 21.60
CA ALA A 56 -4.08 -3.75 21.78
C ALA A 56 -2.97 -2.86 21.22
N VAL A 57 -1.97 -2.57 22.04
CA VAL A 57 -0.87 -1.64 21.71
C VAL A 57 0.49 -2.20 22.11
N TYR A 58 1.55 -1.64 21.52
CA TYR A 58 2.94 -2.05 21.67
C TYR A 58 3.23 -3.48 21.18
N ALA A 59 4.50 -3.87 21.20
CA ALA A 59 4.97 -5.17 20.67
C ALA A 59 4.31 -6.40 21.32
N SER A 60 3.82 -6.26 22.55
CA SER A 60 3.15 -7.35 23.29
C SER A 60 1.64 -7.41 23.09
N GLY A 61 1.03 -6.50 22.30
CA GLY A 61 -0.42 -6.44 22.13
C GLY A 61 -1.16 -6.17 23.45
N MET A 62 -0.57 -5.34 24.32
CA MET A 62 -1.12 -5.05 25.63
C MET A 62 -2.41 -4.24 25.51
N ARG A 63 -3.44 -4.61 26.26
CA ARG A 63 -4.64 -3.79 26.42
C ARG A 63 -4.35 -2.61 27.35
N PRO A 64 -4.36 -1.36 26.87
CA PRO A 64 -3.97 -0.22 27.69
C PRO A 64 -5.13 0.24 28.58
N LYS A 65 -4.80 0.77 29.78
CA LYS A 65 -5.83 1.31 30.70
C LYS A 65 -6.64 2.45 30.07
N GLN A 66 -6.04 3.17 29.14
CA GLN A 66 -6.70 4.22 28.39
C GLN A 66 -7.84 3.69 27.51
N TYR A 67 -7.69 2.51 26.92
CA TYR A 67 -8.76 1.88 26.17
C TYR A 67 -9.88 1.37 27.09
N ASP A 68 -9.56 0.93 28.32
CA ASP A 68 -10.60 0.66 29.32
C ASP A 68 -11.39 1.92 29.71
N ASN A 69 -10.74 3.08 29.80
CA ASN A 69 -11.44 4.34 30.05
C ASN A 69 -12.38 4.69 28.90
N PHE A 70 -11.99 4.42 27.64
CA PHE A 70 -12.86 4.56 26.48
C PHE A 70 -14.06 3.61 26.52
N GLU A 71 -13.86 2.34 26.86
CA GLU A 71 -14.96 1.39 27.03
C GLU A 71 -15.91 1.80 28.17
N GLU A 72 -15.39 2.35 29.27
CA GLU A 72 -16.21 2.96 30.32
C GLU A 72 -17.02 4.15 29.78
N LEU A 73 -16.41 5.01 28.96
CA LEU A 73 -17.10 6.15 28.35
C LEU A 73 -18.26 5.69 27.47
N LYS A 74 -17.99 4.77 26.54
CA LYS A 74 -18.98 4.16 25.64
C LYS A 74 -20.14 3.51 26.41
N LYS A 75 -19.84 2.83 27.53
CA LYS A 75 -20.84 2.15 28.35
C LYS A 75 -21.73 3.09 29.17
N TYR A 76 -21.19 4.20 29.67
CA TYR A 76 -21.88 5.01 30.67
C TYR A 76 -22.37 6.37 30.20
N ALA A 77 -21.73 6.97 29.19
CA ALA A 77 -22.19 8.23 28.61
C ALA A 77 -23.49 8.01 27.83
N SER A 78 -24.43 8.95 27.92
CA SER A 78 -25.57 8.97 27.01
C SER A 78 -25.14 9.49 25.64
N LYS A 79 -25.94 9.21 24.63
CA LYS A 79 -25.77 9.71 23.27
C LYS A 79 -25.62 11.24 23.22
N GLU A 80 -26.44 11.96 23.97
CA GLU A 80 -26.41 13.42 24.07
C GLU A 80 -25.15 13.92 24.77
N GLU A 81 -24.65 13.19 25.77
CA GLU A 81 -23.37 13.48 26.41
C GLU A 81 -22.21 13.28 25.42
N LEU A 82 -22.20 12.18 24.68
CA LEU A 82 -21.18 11.91 23.66
C LEU A 82 -21.16 12.99 22.57
N ILE A 83 -22.32 13.41 22.04
CA ILE A 83 -22.44 14.54 21.09
C ILE A 83 -21.92 15.84 21.71
N THR A 84 -22.22 16.09 22.99
CA THR A 84 -21.70 17.28 23.68
C THR A 84 -20.18 17.22 23.82
N LEU A 85 -19.63 16.03 24.10
CA LEU A 85 -18.20 15.80 24.28
C LEU A 85 -17.40 15.79 22.96
N THR A 86 -18.04 15.69 21.79
CA THR A 86 -17.32 15.94 20.54
C THR A 86 -16.83 17.38 20.44
N ASN A 87 -17.37 18.32 21.24
CA ASN A 87 -16.90 19.71 21.33
C ASN A 87 -16.05 19.97 22.59
N HIS A 88 -15.52 18.93 23.22
CA HIS A 88 -14.69 19.04 24.42
C HIS A 88 -13.36 19.76 24.11
N THR A 89 -12.77 20.45 25.10
CA THR A 89 -11.49 21.18 24.89
C THR A 89 -10.31 20.25 24.62
N ASN A 90 -10.26 19.10 25.28
CA ASN A 90 -9.30 18.03 25.04
C ASN A 90 -9.62 17.23 23.76
N GLY A 91 -8.68 17.18 22.81
CA GLY A 91 -8.86 16.50 21.51
C GLY A 91 -9.05 14.98 21.60
N VAL A 92 -8.37 14.30 22.53
CA VAL A 92 -8.53 12.85 22.73
C VAL A 92 -9.93 12.52 23.24
N VAL A 93 -10.49 13.37 24.11
CA VAL A 93 -11.90 13.24 24.53
C VAL A 93 -12.84 13.42 23.35
N ARG A 94 -12.60 14.40 22.46
CA ARG A 94 -13.40 14.58 21.23
C ARG A 94 -13.37 13.32 20.37
N CYS A 95 -12.18 12.79 20.08
CA CYS A 95 -11.98 11.59 19.28
C CYS A 95 -12.65 10.35 19.87
N TYR A 96 -12.46 10.06 21.16
CA TYR A 96 -13.15 8.92 21.77
C TYR A 96 -14.66 9.10 21.84
N SER A 97 -15.15 10.31 22.06
CA SER A 97 -16.58 10.57 22.10
C SER A 97 -17.22 10.35 20.73
N PHE A 98 -16.57 10.84 19.67
CA PHE A 98 -16.99 10.58 18.30
C PHE A 98 -16.88 9.10 17.94
N TRP A 99 -15.79 8.43 18.32
CA TRP A 99 -15.63 7.00 18.11
C TRP A 99 -16.74 6.19 18.78
N ALA A 100 -17.13 6.51 20.02
CA ALA A 100 -18.25 5.85 20.69
C ALA A 100 -19.61 6.11 20.01
N LEU A 101 -19.77 7.21 19.28
CA LEU A 101 -21.02 7.49 18.54
C LEU A 101 -21.22 6.55 17.33
N LEU A 102 -20.16 5.91 16.83
CA LEU A 102 -20.26 4.98 15.69
C LEU A 102 -21.14 3.75 15.99
N ASP A 103 -21.31 3.39 17.27
CA ASP A 103 -22.17 2.28 17.68
C ASP A 103 -23.67 2.59 17.58
N TYR A 104 -24.03 3.87 17.42
CA TYR A 104 -25.42 4.35 17.38
C TYR A 104 -25.88 4.57 15.94
N LYS A 105 -26.46 3.54 15.32
CA LYS A 105 -26.87 3.55 13.89
C LYS A 105 -27.84 4.69 13.54
N GLU A 106 -28.66 5.13 14.50
CA GLU A 106 -29.64 6.20 14.34
C GLU A 106 -29.04 7.61 14.34
N ILE A 107 -27.80 7.79 14.79
CA ILE A 107 -27.15 9.11 14.83
C ILE A 107 -26.66 9.51 13.44
N ASP A 108 -27.07 10.69 13.00
CA ASP A 108 -26.45 11.34 11.84
C ASP A 108 -25.08 11.90 12.23
N LEU A 109 -24.02 11.23 11.76
CA LEU A 109 -22.62 11.60 12.04
C LEU A 109 -22.15 12.75 11.15
N PHE A 110 -22.78 12.96 10.00
CA PHE A 110 -22.30 13.91 8.99
C PHE A 110 -22.27 15.37 9.49
N PRO A 111 -23.29 15.89 10.21
CA PRO A 111 -23.22 17.22 10.82
C PRO A 111 -22.04 17.38 11.78
N ILE A 112 -21.73 16.35 12.56
CA ILE A 112 -20.63 16.39 13.54
C ILE A 112 -19.29 16.50 12.81
N VAL A 113 -19.07 15.67 11.78
CA VAL A 113 -17.86 15.72 10.94
C VAL A 113 -17.73 17.10 10.28
N LYS A 114 -18.83 17.60 9.71
CA LYS A 114 -18.87 18.92 9.06
C LYS A 114 -18.49 20.07 9.98
N ASP A 115 -18.88 20.00 11.25
CA ASP A 115 -18.52 21.03 12.24
C ASP A 115 -17.04 20.97 12.65
N HIS A 116 -16.38 19.83 12.45
CA HIS A 116 -14.98 19.58 12.82
C HIS A 116 -14.00 19.60 11.64
N ILE A 117 -14.42 20.01 10.44
CA ILE A 117 -13.53 20.11 9.26
C ILE A 117 -12.38 21.12 9.43
N LYS A 118 -12.40 21.94 10.48
CA LYS A 118 -11.34 22.88 10.83
C LYS A 118 -10.60 22.51 12.13
N ASP A 119 -10.92 21.37 12.71
CA ASP A 119 -10.28 20.93 13.96
C ASP A 119 -8.91 20.30 13.66
N ASP A 120 -7.91 21.16 13.54
CA ASP A 120 -6.51 20.80 13.32
C ASP A 120 -5.73 20.55 14.62
N SER A 121 -6.44 20.37 15.74
CA SER A 121 -5.80 20.02 17.01
C SER A 121 -5.08 18.68 16.87
N ALA A 122 -3.77 18.69 17.11
CA ALA A 122 -2.95 17.49 17.05
C ALA A 122 -3.15 16.63 18.32
N ILE A 123 -3.33 15.33 18.14
CA ILE A 123 -3.41 14.32 19.20
C ILE A 123 -2.39 13.22 18.96
N GLU A 124 -1.80 12.72 20.04
CA GLU A 124 -0.99 11.51 19.98
C GLU A 124 -1.90 10.29 19.85
N THR A 125 -1.54 9.38 18.95
CA THR A 125 -2.24 8.12 18.74
C THR A 125 -1.31 6.93 18.94
N GLN A 126 -1.86 5.81 19.42
CA GLN A 126 -1.16 4.53 19.53
C GLN A 126 -2.11 3.39 19.13
N PHE A 127 -1.89 2.83 17.95
CA PHE A 127 -2.66 1.69 17.45
C PHE A 127 -1.69 0.56 17.07
N GLY A 128 -1.83 -0.61 17.72
CA GLY A 128 -0.85 -1.67 17.59
C GLY A 128 0.55 -1.18 17.97
N CYS A 129 1.53 -1.41 17.10
CA CYS A 129 2.91 -0.95 17.28
C CYS A 129 3.17 0.48 16.79
N THR A 130 2.18 1.15 16.19
CA THR A 130 2.36 2.46 15.55
C THR A 130 1.92 3.58 16.48
N ALA A 131 2.87 4.44 16.85
CA ALA A 131 2.61 5.74 17.45
C ALA A 131 2.60 6.80 16.34
N SER A 132 1.67 7.75 16.40
CA SER A 132 1.60 8.85 15.42
C SER A 132 1.06 10.14 16.06
N LEU A 133 1.13 11.23 15.29
CA LEU A 133 0.41 12.46 15.55
C LEU A 133 -0.69 12.59 14.50
N GLU A 134 -1.93 12.77 14.91
CA GLU A 134 -3.10 12.89 14.00
C GLU A 134 -3.93 14.12 14.39
N LYS A 135 -4.57 14.78 13.41
CA LYS A 135 -5.49 15.89 13.68
C LYS A 135 -6.88 15.33 14.01
N VAL A 136 -7.58 15.96 14.95
CA VAL A 136 -8.92 15.50 15.36
C VAL A 136 -9.89 15.42 14.18
N GLY A 137 -9.92 16.43 13.32
CA GLY A 137 -10.77 16.44 12.12
C GLY A 137 -10.46 15.29 11.16
N ASP A 138 -9.17 14.97 10.96
CA ASP A 138 -8.75 13.83 10.12
C ASP A 138 -9.18 12.51 10.73
N PHE A 139 -9.02 12.33 12.05
CA PHE A 139 -9.48 11.13 12.75
C PHE A 139 -10.99 10.92 12.58
N PHE A 140 -11.79 11.99 12.69
CA PHE A 140 -13.24 11.93 12.50
C PHE A 140 -13.60 11.48 11.08
N ILE A 141 -12.97 12.10 10.07
CA ILE A 141 -13.19 11.79 8.66
C ILE A 141 -12.79 10.33 8.36
N ASN A 142 -11.63 9.90 8.85
CA ASN A 142 -11.14 8.54 8.68
C ASN A 142 -12.18 7.52 9.20
N LEU A 143 -12.66 7.65 10.44
CA LEU A 143 -13.62 6.70 11.04
C LEU A 143 -14.91 6.48 10.23
N VAL A 144 -15.38 7.49 9.51
CA VAL A 144 -16.63 7.43 8.74
C VAL A 144 -16.41 7.20 7.23
N THR A 145 -15.15 7.11 6.80
CA THR A 145 -14.80 6.77 5.41
C THR A 145 -14.74 5.24 5.25
N PRO A 146 -15.29 4.65 4.17
CA PRO A 146 -15.38 3.20 4.01
C PRO A 146 -14.05 2.44 4.06
N SER A 147 -12.92 3.11 3.82
CA SER A 147 -11.59 2.49 3.77
C SER A 147 -10.90 2.30 5.13
N TYR A 148 -11.48 2.80 6.24
CA TYR A 148 -10.81 2.84 7.54
C TYR A 148 -11.69 2.22 8.66
N VAL A 149 -11.22 1.10 9.22
CA VAL A 149 -11.81 0.31 10.32
C VAL A 149 -13.14 -0.39 9.99
N ASP A 150 -13.22 -1.66 10.44
CA ASP A 150 -14.36 -2.61 10.54
C ASP A 150 -15.67 -2.23 9.82
N ASP A 151 -16.13 -3.08 8.90
CA ASP A 151 -17.33 -2.86 8.06
C ASP A 151 -18.64 -2.76 8.88
N GLU A 152 -18.61 -3.11 10.17
CA GLU A 152 -19.78 -3.15 11.04
C GLU A 152 -20.23 -1.78 11.58
N VAL A 153 -19.42 -0.73 11.43
CA VAL A 153 -19.74 0.63 11.93
C VAL A 153 -20.37 1.53 10.86
N LYS A 154 -21.16 2.53 11.30
CA LYS A 154 -21.81 3.48 10.38
C LYS A 154 -20.77 4.31 9.62
N LYS A 155 -20.88 4.30 8.28
CA LYS A 155 -20.08 5.13 7.36
C LYS A 155 -20.93 6.20 6.70
N LEU A 156 -20.29 7.23 6.16
CA LEU A 156 -20.95 8.21 5.29
C LEU A 156 -21.36 7.54 3.98
N ASN A 157 -22.51 7.93 3.44
CA ASN A 157 -22.90 7.52 2.09
C ASN A 157 -22.18 8.37 1.03
N GLU A 158 -22.27 7.95 -0.24
CA GLU A 158 -21.60 8.60 -1.37
C GLU A 158 -21.93 10.11 -1.49
N LYS A 159 -23.18 10.50 -1.22
CA LYS A 159 -23.61 11.90 -1.30
C LYS A 159 -22.99 12.74 -0.18
N GLU A 160 -22.90 12.19 1.03
CA GLU A 160 -22.26 12.84 2.18
C GLU A 160 -20.74 12.98 1.95
N LEU A 161 -20.09 11.94 1.43
CA LEU A 161 -18.67 11.97 1.07
C LEU A 161 -18.39 13.05 0.01
N LYS A 162 -19.14 13.08 -1.09
CA LYS A 162 -19.03 14.13 -2.12
C LYS A 162 -19.23 15.54 -1.54
N THR A 163 -20.13 15.69 -0.57
CA THR A 163 -20.35 16.97 0.11
C THR A 163 -19.17 17.31 1.02
N LEU A 164 -18.61 16.35 1.75
CA LEU A 164 -17.42 16.51 2.58
C LEU A 164 -16.21 16.93 1.75
N ASP A 165 -15.95 16.26 0.63
CA ASP A 165 -14.83 16.56 -0.26
C ASP A 165 -14.93 17.99 -0.79
N SER A 166 -16.13 18.40 -1.22
CA SER A 166 -16.40 19.79 -1.60
C SER A 166 -16.07 20.77 -0.47
N LEU A 167 -16.47 20.47 0.77
CA LEU A 167 -16.16 21.32 1.92
C LEU A 167 -14.66 21.39 2.18
N LEU A 168 -13.93 20.27 2.12
CA LEU A 168 -12.49 20.21 2.31
C LEU A 168 -11.73 21.01 1.25
N ILE A 169 -12.19 20.99 0.00
CA ILE A 169 -11.56 21.72 -1.11
C ILE A 169 -11.82 23.22 -0.98
N TYR A 170 -13.08 23.62 -0.84
CA TYR A 170 -13.52 25.01 -0.99
C TYR A 170 -13.39 25.84 0.28
N LYS A 171 -13.43 25.22 1.47
CA LYS A 171 -13.26 25.94 2.73
C LYS A 171 -11.81 25.86 3.21
N GLU A 172 -11.33 26.95 3.78
CA GLU A 172 -10.03 26.96 4.46
C GLU A 172 -10.02 25.99 5.64
N ASN A 173 -9.04 25.08 5.62
CA ASN A 173 -8.75 24.10 6.66
C ASN A 173 -7.31 23.58 6.46
N ASN A 174 -6.76 22.99 7.53
CA ASN A 174 -5.41 22.43 7.58
C ASN A 174 -5.42 20.90 7.71
N LEU A 175 -6.51 20.23 7.34
CA LEU A 175 -6.63 18.77 7.46
C LEU A 175 -5.91 18.06 6.32
N ASP A 176 -5.35 16.88 6.60
CA ASP A 176 -4.63 16.08 5.61
C ASP A 176 -5.60 15.39 4.63
N SER A 177 -6.82 15.10 5.09
CA SER A 177 -7.93 14.59 4.27
C SER A 177 -8.24 15.49 3.07
N ARG A 178 -7.89 16.78 3.17
CA ARG A 178 -8.01 17.73 2.07
C ARG A 178 -7.18 17.33 0.85
N PHE A 179 -5.98 16.78 1.05
CA PHE A 179 -5.11 16.38 -0.05
C PHE A 179 -5.77 15.28 -0.89
N ARG A 180 -6.33 14.25 -0.23
CA ARG A 180 -7.11 13.20 -0.90
C ARG A 180 -8.32 13.77 -1.64
N ALA A 181 -9.11 14.60 -0.97
CA ALA A 181 -10.29 15.23 -1.59
C ALA A 181 -9.93 16.02 -2.86
N ILE A 182 -8.81 16.74 -2.86
CA ILE A 182 -8.32 17.47 -4.04
C ILE A 182 -7.90 16.49 -5.14
N GLU A 183 -7.08 15.48 -4.84
CA GLU A 183 -6.54 14.53 -5.85
C GLU A 183 -7.62 13.69 -6.52
N GLU A 184 -8.68 13.33 -5.79
CA GLU A 184 -9.78 12.50 -6.28
C GLU A 184 -10.90 13.32 -6.95
N ALA A 185 -10.86 14.66 -6.83
CA ALA A 185 -11.90 15.52 -7.36
C ALA A 185 -12.07 15.38 -8.89
N GLU A 186 -13.34 15.35 -9.32
CA GLU A 186 -13.70 15.41 -10.73
C GLU A 186 -13.29 16.76 -11.34
N THR A 187 -12.66 16.72 -12.51
CA THR A 187 -12.24 17.93 -13.23
C THR A 187 -13.46 18.65 -13.79
N THR A 188 -13.83 19.76 -13.16
CA THR A 188 -14.94 20.63 -13.61
C THR A 188 -14.44 22.05 -13.84
N GLU A 189 -15.12 22.82 -14.70
CA GLU A 189 -14.76 24.23 -14.95
C GLU A 189 -14.80 25.08 -13.66
N LEU A 190 -15.71 24.76 -12.75
CA LEU A 190 -15.86 25.45 -11.46
C LEU A 190 -14.73 25.14 -10.48
N LEU A 191 -14.10 23.98 -10.58
CA LEU A 191 -12.99 23.58 -9.71
C LEU A 191 -11.64 24.18 -10.17
N TYR A 192 -11.44 24.37 -11.47
CA TYR A 192 -10.21 24.90 -12.05
C TYR A 192 -9.66 26.16 -11.33
N PRO A 193 -10.43 27.26 -11.19
CA PRO A 193 -9.93 28.45 -10.52
C PRO A 193 -9.56 28.20 -9.05
N LYS A 194 -10.26 27.26 -8.38
CA LYS A 194 -9.98 26.91 -6.99
C LYS A 194 -8.68 26.14 -6.86
N VAL A 195 -8.46 25.09 -7.65
CA VAL A 195 -7.19 24.33 -7.57
C VAL A 195 -6.00 25.21 -7.96
N ARG A 196 -6.15 26.08 -8.96
CA ARG A 196 -5.10 27.05 -9.32
C ARG A 196 -4.79 28.05 -8.21
N GLU A 197 -5.82 28.52 -7.49
CA GLU A 197 -5.64 29.32 -6.28
C GLU A 197 -4.84 28.55 -5.22
N LEU A 198 -5.16 27.27 -5.00
CA LEU A 198 -4.49 26.44 -3.98
C LEU A 198 -3.00 26.24 -4.27
N VAL A 199 -2.63 26.06 -5.54
CA VAL A 199 -1.22 26.01 -5.93
C VAL A 199 -0.55 27.36 -5.71
N THR A 200 -1.12 28.44 -6.26
CA THR A 200 -0.42 29.75 -6.30
C THR A 200 -0.35 30.46 -4.96
N LYS A 201 -1.32 30.25 -4.05
CA LYS A 201 -1.34 30.91 -2.74
C LYS A 201 -0.80 30.05 -1.59
N PHE A 202 -0.94 28.72 -1.69
CA PHE A 202 -0.68 27.81 -0.58
C PHE A 202 0.34 26.72 -0.92
N ASN A 203 0.96 26.77 -2.10
CA ASN A 203 1.90 25.76 -2.59
C ASN A 203 1.36 24.32 -2.45
N ASN A 204 0.05 24.13 -2.69
CA ASN A 204 -0.60 22.85 -2.44
C ASN A 204 -0.27 21.85 -3.57
N GLN A 205 0.51 20.83 -3.23
CA GLN A 205 1.05 19.86 -4.18
C GLN A 205 -0.03 18.94 -4.80
N SER A 206 -1.00 18.49 -4.01
CA SER A 206 -2.17 17.75 -4.51
C SER A 206 -3.00 18.57 -5.50
N ALA A 207 -3.11 19.88 -5.27
CA ALA A 207 -3.78 20.79 -6.19
C ALA A 207 -2.99 20.98 -7.50
N LEU A 208 -1.66 20.92 -7.48
CA LEU A 208 -0.84 20.96 -8.69
C LEU A 208 -1.11 19.76 -9.58
N VAL A 209 -1.09 18.55 -9.01
CA VAL A 209 -1.38 17.31 -9.74
C VAL A 209 -2.80 17.36 -10.33
N THR A 210 -3.76 17.88 -9.57
CA THR A 210 -5.15 18.03 -10.03
C THR A 210 -5.31 19.10 -11.10
N LEU A 211 -4.60 20.23 -10.97
CA LEU A 211 -4.57 21.31 -11.97
C LEU A 211 -4.05 20.80 -13.32
N ALA A 212 -3.04 19.94 -13.31
CA ALA A 212 -2.47 19.38 -14.54
C ALA A 212 -3.47 18.52 -15.34
N LYS A 213 -4.47 17.91 -14.69
CA LYS A 213 -5.52 17.14 -15.40
C LYS A 213 -6.32 17.99 -16.40
N TYR A 214 -6.38 19.30 -16.21
CA TYR A 214 -7.03 20.23 -17.14
C TYR A 214 -6.22 20.50 -18.41
N LYS A 215 -4.92 20.17 -18.43
CA LYS A 215 -4.03 20.33 -19.58
C LYS A 215 -4.04 21.74 -20.18
N ASN A 216 -4.16 22.75 -19.31
CA ASN A 216 -4.20 24.14 -19.73
C ASN A 216 -2.77 24.67 -19.90
N GLU A 217 -2.44 25.11 -21.10
CA GLU A 217 -1.10 25.60 -21.44
C GLU A 217 -0.62 26.77 -20.56
N LYS A 218 -1.56 27.56 -20.01
CA LYS A 218 -1.24 28.68 -19.11
C LYS A 218 -0.65 28.25 -17.76
N ASP A 219 -0.72 26.96 -17.43
CA ASP A 219 -0.21 26.41 -16.17
C ASP A 219 1.16 25.73 -16.32
N ILE A 220 1.76 25.74 -17.52
CA ILE A 220 3.04 25.08 -17.79
C ILE A 220 4.18 25.70 -16.99
N GLU A 221 4.30 27.03 -16.99
CA GLU A 221 5.31 27.71 -16.16
C GLU A 221 5.10 27.46 -14.68
N LEU A 222 3.84 27.34 -14.24
CA LEU A 222 3.52 27.03 -12.85
C LEU A 222 3.97 25.61 -12.48
N ILE A 223 3.78 24.63 -13.37
CA ILE A 223 4.25 23.26 -13.18
C ILE A 223 5.78 23.18 -13.18
N LEU A 224 6.45 23.81 -14.15
CA LEU A 224 7.92 23.80 -14.26
C LEU A 224 8.62 24.44 -13.06
N ASN A 225 8.03 25.51 -12.50
CA ASN A 225 8.61 26.22 -11.37
C ASN A 225 8.24 25.62 -10.01
N ASN A 226 7.39 24.58 -9.98
CA ASN A 226 7.01 23.93 -8.73
C ASN A 226 8.16 23.06 -8.20
N LYS A 227 8.44 23.21 -6.91
CA LYS A 227 9.33 22.34 -6.15
C LYS A 227 8.80 22.22 -4.72
N ASP A 228 8.68 20.99 -4.25
CA ASP A 228 8.32 20.70 -2.88
C ASP A 228 9.58 20.67 -2.00
N ASP A 229 9.49 21.22 -0.79
CA ASP A 229 10.64 21.34 0.12
C ASP A 229 11.13 19.96 0.61
N ASP A 230 10.21 19.00 0.77
CA ASP A 230 10.51 17.67 1.31
C ASP A 230 10.63 16.61 0.20
N ALA A 231 9.84 16.74 -0.86
CA ALA A 231 9.71 15.75 -1.94
C ALA A 231 10.33 16.18 -3.27
N GLY A 232 10.99 17.34 -3.33
CA GLY A 232 11.68 17.81 -4.53
C GLY A 232 10.72 17.97 -5.72
N ASN A 233 11.02 17.28 -6.83
CA ASN A 233 10.23 17.36 -8.05
C ASN A 233 9.12 16.30 -8.14
N PHE A 234 8.92 15.48 -7.11
CA PHE A 234 7.96 14.37 -7.11
C PHE A 234 6.57 14.75 -7.65
N TYR A 235 5.98 15.84 -7.14
CA TYR A 235 4.65 16.29 -7.57
C TYR A 235 4.66 16.97 -8.94
N THR A 236 5.78 17.61 -9.31
CA THR A 236 5.99 18.16 -10.65
C THR A 236 5.97 17.04 -11.69
N TYR A 237 6.63 15.91 -11.42
CA TYR A 237 6.57 14.75 -12.30
C TYR A 237 5.16 14.16 -12.38
N LYS A 238 4.43 14.02 -11.25
CA LYS A 238 3.02 13.57 -11.26
C LYS A 238 2.10 14.52 -12.04
N ALA A 239 2.34 15.82 -11.99
CA ALA A 239 1.63 16.79 -12.82
C ALA A 239 1.91 16.56 -14.31
N ILE A 240 3.18 16.39 -14.70
CA ILE A 240 3.56 16.12 -16.10
C ILE A 240 3.00 14.78 -16.62
N GLN A 241 2.86 13.76 -15.77
CA GLN A 241 2.18 12.51 -16.15
C GLN A 241 0.73 12.74 -16.61
N ASN A 242 0.02 13.68 -15.96
CA ASN A 242 -1.35 14.04 -16.33
C ASN A 242 -1.40 14.96 -17.56
N PHE A 243 -0.33 15.74 -17.80
CA PHE A 243 -0.21 16.68 -18.90
C PHE A 243 1.15 16.58 -19.61
N PRO A 244 1.38 15.55 -20.44
CA PRO A 244 2.64 15.40 -21.18
C PRO A 244 2.69 16.39 -22.36
N ASP A 245 3.25 17.58 -22.12
CA ASP A 245 3.49 18.63 -23.11
C ASP A 245 4.98 18.74 -23.46
N LEU A 246 5.32 18.97 -24.74
CA LEU A 246 6.69 19.03 -25.24
C LEU A 246 7.58 20.05 -24.51
N ARG A 247 6.98 21.11 -23.94
CA ARG A 247 7.69 22.12 -23.15
C ARG A 247 8.29 21.56 -21.85
N PHE A 248 7.84 20.42 -21.35
CA PHE A 248 8.43 19.76 -20.18
C PHE A 248 9.63 18.87 -20.52
N GLN A 249 9.92 18.64 -21.81
CA GLN A 249 10.88 17.62 -22.22
C GLN A 249 12.31 17.91 -21.76
N GLU A 250 12.77 19.15 -21.91
CA GLU A 250 14.11 19.57 -21.48
C GLU A 250 14.28 19.40 -19.97
N PHE A 251 13.30 19.83 -19.19
CA PHE A 251 13.27 19.63 -17.74
C PHE A 251 13.38 18.16 -17.34
N LEU A 252 12.63 17.25 -17.98
CA LEU A 252 12.72 15.82 -17.68
C LEU A 252 14.08 15.21 -18.08
N GLU A 253 14.64 15.62 -19.21
CA GLU A 253 15.95 15.14 -19.67
C GLU A 253 17.08 15.61 -18.75
N ASP A 254 17.05 16.85 -18.30
CA ASP A 254 18.04 17.41 -17.39
C ASP A 254 18.03 16.70 -16.04
N ASN A 255 16.84 16.54 -15.43
CA ASN A 255 16.70 15.84 -14.15
C ASN A 255 17.05 14.35 -14.25
N LEU A 256 16.78 13.71 -15.40
CA LEU A 256 17.24 12.35 -15.63
C LEU A 256 18.78 12.30 -15.66
N ASN A 257 19.41 13.16 -16.47
CA ASN A 257 20.86 13.16 -16.61
C ASN A 257 21.59 13.46 -15.28
N SER A 258 21.03 14.31 -14.41
CA SER A 258 21.57 14.53 -13.07
C SER A 258 21.49 13.27 -12.21
N GLY A 259 20.32 12.62 -12.17
CA GLY A 259 20.11 11.43 -11.34
C GLY A 259 20.91 10.19 -11.76
N LEU A 260 21.26 10.04 -13.05
CA LEU A 260 21.99 8.86 -13.54
C LEU A 260 23.42 8.72 -12.97
N ASN A 261 24.00 9.80 -12.46
CA ASN A 261 25.35 9.80 -11.87
C ASN A 261 25.35 9.57 -10.35
N ASP A 262 24.17 9.49 -9.74
CA ASP A 262 24.07 9.36 -8.29
C ASP A 262 24.46 7.97 -7.82
N THR A 263 24.94 7.94 -6.58
CA THR A 263 25.39 6.71 -5.90
C THR A 263 24.40 6.23 -4.84
N HIS A 264 23.31 6.98 -4.64
CA HIS A 264 22.27 6.72 -3.67
C HIS A 264 20.92 6.73 -4.37
N TYR A 265 19.97 5.99 -3.81
CA TYR A 265 18.61 5.92 -4.30
C TYR A 265 17.84 7.22 -3.99
N ASP A 266 17.01 7.67 -4.93
CA ASP A 266 16.02 8.74 -4.70
C ASP A 266 14.60 8.24 -5.00
N ASN A 267 13.65 8.66 -4.15
CA ASN A 267 12.23 8.36 -4.29
C ASN A 267 11.59 9.04 -5.52
N GLU A 268 12.11 10.20 -5.95
CA GLU A 268 11.49 10.96 -7.05
C GLU A 268 11.70 10.31 -8.43
N TRP A 269 12.74 9.50 -8.58
CA TRP A 269 13.11 8.88 -9.86
C TRP A 269 12.00 8.02 -10.44
N ARG A 270 11.22 7.35 -9.59
CA ARG A 270 10.09 6.55 -10.03
C ARG A 270 9.08 7.40 -10.79
N GLU A 271 8.68 8.54 -10.22
CA GLU A 271 7.72 9.44 -10.85
C GLU A 271 8.31 10.13 -12.08
N LEU A 272 9.62 10.41 -12.11
CA LEU A 272 10.33 10.92 -13.28
C LEU A 272 10.21 9.96 -14.47
N TYR A 273 10.49 8.67 -14.28
CA TYR A 273 10.37 7.69 -15.37
C TYR A 273 8.93 7.53 -15.85
N ILE A 274 7.95 7.55 -14.94
CA ILE A 274 6.53 7.49 -15.31
C ILE A 274 6.15 8.75 -16.12
N ALA A 275 6.65 9.93 -15.74
CA ALA A 275 6.43 11.17 -16.48
C ALA A 275 7.03 11.13 -17.88
N ILE A 276 8.26 10.62 -18.03
CA ILE A 276 8.89 10.41 -19.34
C ILE A 276 8.06 9.44 -20.19
N ALA A 277 7.66 8.30 -19.62
CA ALA A 277 6.91 7.28 -20.35
C ALA A 277 5.53 7.77 -20.83
N ALA A 278 4.90 8.71 -20.11
CA ALA A 278 3.60 9.28 -20.47
C ALA A 278 3.59 9.98 -21.84
N PHE A 279 4.73 10.46 -22.34
CA PHE A 279 4.85 11.11 -23.66
C PHE A 279 4.65 10.16 -24.84
N LYS A 280 4.91 8.86 -24.67
CA LYS A 280 4.71 7.83 -25.73
C LYS A 280 5.37 8.20 -27.06
N SER A 281 6.58 8.77 -26.99
CA SER A 281 7.30 9.32 -28.14
C SER A 281 8.67 8.67 -28.34
N PRO A 282 9.29 8.79 -29.53
CA PRO A 282 10.64 8.28 -29.76
C PRO A 282 11.68 8.87 -28.78
N LYS A 283 11.53 10.14 -28.41
CA LYS A 283 12.39 10.77 -27.41
C LYS A 283 12.21 10.13 -26.04
N ALA A 284 10.97 9.87 -25.62
CA ALA A 284 10.73 9.18 -24.35
C ALA A 284 11.38 7.78 -24.33
N LEU A 285 11.28 7.02 -25.42
CA LEU A 285 11.97 5.73 -25.55
C LEU A 285 13.49 5.87 -25.44
N GLU A 286 14.07 6.90 -26.07
CA GLU A 286 15.51 7.21 -25.94
C GLU A 286 15.89 7.45 -24.48
N LEU A 287 15.17 8.33 -23.78
CA LEU A 287 15.43 8.65 -22.37
C LEU A 287 15.27 7.42 -21.46
N LEU A 288 14.23 6.61 -21.66
CA LEU A 288 13.99 5.35 -20.93
C LEU A 288 15.11 4.33 -21.17
N SER A 289 15.88 4.46 -22.25
CA SER A 289 17.00 3.58 -22.58
C SER A 289 18.33 4.01 -21.94
N TYR A 290 18.43 5.24 -21.41
CA TYR A 290 19.67 5.73 -20.78
C TYR A 290 20.18 4.87 -19.62
N PRO A 291 19.34 4.32 -18.73
CA PRO A 291 19.82 3.49 -17.62
C PRO A 291 20.65 2.28 -18.04
N PHE A 292 20.42 1.74 -19.24
CA PHE A 292 21.13 0.57 -19.74
C PHE A 292 22.58 0.88 -20.16
N THR A 293 22.87 2.14 -20.47
CA THR A 293 24.14 2.55 -21.08
C THR A 293 24.92 3.56 -20.25
N LYS A 294 24.23 4.41 -19.47
CA LYS A 294 24.85 5.54 -18.77
C LYS A 294 25.08 5.30 -17.27
N VAL A 295 24.30 4.43 -16.62
CA VAL A 295 24.46 4.17 -15.17
C VAL A 295 25.59 3.18 -14.94
N LYS A 296 26.66 3.65 -14.29
CA LYS A 296 27.87 2.84 -14.05
C LYS A 296 27.76 1.95 -12.81
N ASN A 297 27.04 2.40 -11.78
CA ASN A 297 26.90 1.65 -10.53
C ASN A 297 25.86 0.51 -10.72
N PRO A 298 26.25 -0.78 -10.60
CA PRO A 298 25.33 -1.89 -10.85
C PRO A 298 24.13 -1.94 -9.91
N ASN A 299 24.30 -1.55 -8.64
CA ASN A 299 23.22 -1.57 -7.65
C ASN A 299 22.20 -0.48 -7.96
N ILE A 300 22.67 0.71 -8.34
CA ILE A 300 21.81 1.83 -8.73
C ILE A 300 21.13 1.55 -10.07
N LYS A 301 21.85 0.97 -11.03
CA LYS A 301 21.30 0.54 -12.32
C LYS A 301 20.06 -0.33 -12.16
N LYS A 302 20.06 -1.26 -11.19
CA LYS A 302 18.91 -2.12 -10.90
C LYS A 302 17.66 -1.33 -10.50
N TYR A 303 17.79 -0.28 -9.68
CA TYR A 303 16.67 0.59 -9.32
C TYR A 303 16.10 1.31 -10.54
N HIS A 304 16.95 1.94 -11.35
CA HIS A 304 16.49 2.61 -12.57
C HIS A 304 15.80 1.66 -13.54
N ILE A 305 16.31 0.45 -13.75
CA ILE A 305 15.65 -0.54 -14.63
C ILE A 305 14.28 -0.92 -14.10
N ASN A 306 14.15 -1.18 -12.79
CA ASN A 306 12.86 -1.48 -12.19
C ASN A 306 11.87 -0.32 -12.37
N PHE A 307 12.32 0.92 -12.26
CA PHE A 307 11.48 2.09 -12.48
C PHE A 307 11.10 2.30 -13.95
N VAL A 308 12.02 2.06 -14.88
CA VAL A 308 11.70 2.05 -16.33
C VAL A 308 10.66 0.97 -16.63
N TYR A 309 10.82 -0.22 -16.06
CA TYR A 309 9.85 -1.31 -16.20
C TYR A 309 8.46 -0.89 -15.70
N ASP A 310 8.36 -0.39 -14.46
CA ASP A 310 7.11 0.10 -13.87
C ASP A 310 6.47 1.19 -14.75
N ALA A 311 7.27 2.14 -15.22
CA ALA A 311 6.82 3.24 -16.06
C ALA A 311 6.21 2.76 -17.39
N ILE A 312 6.84 1.78 -18.05
CA ILE A 312 6.33 1.15 -19.27
C ILE A 312 5.04 0.37 -19.00
N ILE A 313 4.97 -0.39 -17.90
CA ILE A 313 3.77 -1.17 -17.54
C ILE A 313 2.57 -0.26 -17.21
N LEU A 314 2.81 0.91 -16.62
CA LEU A 314 1.79 1.92 -16.38
C LEU A 314 1.39 2.66 -17.66
N ASN A 315 2.33 2.87 -18.59
CA ASN A 315 2.13 3.61 -19.84
C ASN A 315 2.23 2.71 -21.10
N LYS A 316 1.67 1.50 -21.04
CA LYS A 316 1.74 0.50 -22.12
C LYS A 316 1.49 1.13 -23.49
N PHE A 317 2.48 1.00 -24.37
CA PHE A 317 2.45 1.54 -25.72
C PHE A 317 3.42 0.75 -26.59
N THR A 318 3.03 0.45 -27.83
CA THR A 318 3.76 -0.49 -28.70
C THR A 318 5.21 -0.07 -28.99
N LEU A 319 5.48 1.24 -28.95
CA LEU A 319 6.83 1.79 -29.07
C LEU A 319 7.80 1.27 -27.99
N TYR A 320 7.29 0.92 -26.80
CA TYR A 320 8.09 0.49 -25.66
C TYR A 320 8.25 -1.05 -25.57
N ASP A 321 7.53 -1.83 -26.37
CA ASP A 321 7.49 -3.29 -26.25
C ASP A 321 8.89 -3.91 -26.38
N ASN A 322 9.71 -3.42 -27.31
CA ASN A 322 11.09 -3.90 -27.49
C ASN A 322 11.97 -3.66 -26.26
N LEU A 323 11.78 -2.52 -25.58
CA LEU A 323 12.51 -2.23 -24.35
C LEU A 323 12.03 -3.14 -23.21
N LEU A 324 10.73 -3.44 -23.14
CA LEU A 324 10.17 -4.38 -22.16
C LEU A 324 10.72 -5.81 -22.38
N TRP A 325 10.82 -6.25 -23.63
CA TRP A 325 11.48 -7.52 -23.96
C TRP A 325 12.93 -7.54 -23.50
N LYS A 326 13.69 -6.48 -23.80
CA LYS A 326 15.09 -6.34 -23.38
C LYS A 326 15.23 -6.42 -21.85
N ILE A 327 14.35 -5.76 -21.11
CA ILE A 327 14.33 -5.80 -19.64
C ILE A 327 14.15 -7.23 -19.12
N TRP A 328 13.21 -7.99 -19.69
CA TRP A 328 13.04 -9.38 -19.29
C TRP A 328 14.28 -10.23 -19.68
N GLU A 329 14.76 -10.09 -20.91
CA GLU A 329 15.84 -10.92 -21.46
C GLU A 329 17.19 -10.72 -20.78
N GLU A 330 17.56 -9.47 -20.53
CA GLU A 330 18.90 -9.09 -20.05
C GLU A 330 18.94 -8.91 -18.52
N GLU A 331 17.86 -8.41 -17.93
CA GLU A 331 17.84 -7.97 -16.52
C GLU A 331 16.93 -8.87 -15.64
N ASN A 332 16.20 -9.82 -16.26
CA ASN A 332 15.28 -10.76 -15.59
C ASN A 332 14.22 -10.08 -14.71
N VAL A 333 13.80 -8.87 -15.08
CA VAL A 333 12.71 -8.14 -14.42
C VAL A 333 11.41 -8.43 -15.16
N LEU A 334 10.46 -9.02 -14.45
CA LEU A 334 9.12 -9.32 -14.96
C LEU A 334 8.15 -9.47 -13.79
N THR A 335 6.95 -8.91 -13.96
CA THR A 335 5.80 -9.08 -13.05
C THR A 335 4.72 -9.88 -13.76
N LEU A 336 3.73 -10.35 -13.00
CA LEU A 336 2.57 -11.07 -13.56
C LEU A 336 1.83 -10.24 -14.62
N ASP A 337 1.69 -8.93 -14.39
CA ASP A 337 1.04 -8.03 -15.36
C ASP A 337 1.87 -7.82 -16.62
N GLY A 338 3.20 -7.73 -16.49
CA GLY A 338 4.09 -7.70 -17.65
C GLY A 338 4.05 -8.99 -18.45
N PHE A 339 4.01 -10.14 -17.78
CA PHE A 339 3.86 -11.43 -18.43
C PHE A 339 2.55 -11.50 -19.23
N LYS A 340 1.43 -11.14 -18.61
CA LYS A 340 0.11 -11.09 -19.27
C LYS A 340 0.10 -10.14 -20.47
N TYR A 341 0.81 -9.02 -20.38
CA TYR A 341 0.91 -8.05 -21.46
C TYR A 341 1.74 -8.60 -22.64
N LEU A 342 2.95 -9.11 -22.36
CA LEU A 342 3.85 -9.66 -23.37
C LEU A 342 3.28 -10.92 -24.05
N LEU A 343 2.54 -11.75 -23.29
CA LEU A 343 1.84 -12.93 -23.83
C LEU A 343 0.82 -12.54 -24.91
N LYS A 344 0.15 -11.39 -24.75
CA LYS A 344 -0.80 -10.87 -25.75
C LYS A 344 -0.11 -10.30 -26.97
N ILE A 345 1.10 -9.77 -26.83
CA ILE A 345 1.88 -9.17 -27.92
C ILE A 345 2.51 -10.27 -28.78
N ASP A 346 3.27 -11.16 -28.15
CA ASP A 346 3.99 -12.23 -28.81
C ASP A 346 4.08 -13.44 -27.88
N SER A 347 3.12 -14.36 -28.07
CA SER A 347 3.04 -15.59 -27.29
C SER A 347 4.22 -16.53 -27.54
N SER A 348 4.73 -16.56 -28.78
CA SER A 348 5.89 -17.37 -29.16
C SER A 348 7.14 -16.89 -28.44
N LYS A 349 7.42 -15.59 -28.45
CA LYS A 349 8.55 -15.01 -27.73
C LYS A 349 8.41 -15.13 -26.22
N THR A 350 7.20 -14.90 -25.69
CA THR A 350 6.89 -15.11 -24.27
C THR A 350 7.21 -16.55 -23.85
N TYR A 351 6.84 -17.51 -24.68
CA TYR A 351 7.07 -18.93 -24.43
C TYR A 351 8.57 -19.27 -24.42
N LEU A 352 9.35 -18.73 -25.36
CA LEU A 352 10.80 -18.91 -25.38
C LEU A 352 11.48 -18.40 -24.12
N LEU A 353 11.13 -17.19 -23.68
CA LEU A 353 11.72 -16.59 -22.48
C LEU A 353 11.23 -17.27 -21.19
N SER A 354 10.00 -17.77 -21.19
CA SER A 354 9.46 -18.63 -20.12
C SER A 354 10.31 -19.88 -19.93
N LYS A 355 10.64 -20.59 -21.03
CA LYS A 355 11.53 -21.75 -20.99
C LYS A 355 12.90 -21.36 -20.42
N LYS A 356 13.51 -20.29 -20.92
CA LYS A 356 14.83 -19.82 -20.46
C LYS A 356 14.84 -19.46 -18.98
N LYS A 357 13.75 -18.86 -18.46
CA LYS A 357 13.64 -18.48 -17.05
C LYS A 357 13.64 -19.69 -16.12
N LEU A 358 12.86 -20.73 -16.43
CA LEU A 358 12.77 -21.93 -15.58
C LEU A 358 13.86 -22.97 -15.87
N LYS A 359 14.44 -22.94 -17.08
CA LYS A 359 15.50 -23.84 -17.55
C LYS A 359 16.52 -23.08 -18.44
N PRO A 360 17.55 -22.44 -17.85
CA PRO A 360 18.49 -21.58 -18.57
C PRO A 360 19.23 -22.24 -19.75
N ASN A 361 19.41 -23.56 -19.74
CA ASN A 361 20.13 -24.32 -20.77
C ASN A 361 19.21 -25.03 -21.80
N CYS A 362 17.93 -24.62 -21.92
CA CYS A 362 17.01 -25.24 -22.86
C CYS A 362 17.37 -24.89 -24.32
N ILE A 363 17.64 -25.90 -25.16
CA ILE A 363 17.75 -25.73 -26.62
C ILE A 363 16.34 -25.64 -27.20
N VAL A 364 16.12 -24.69 -28.10
CA VAL A 364 14.81 -24.43 -28.72
C VAL A 364 14.82 -25.02 -30.13
N GLU A 365 14.01 -26.05 -30.37
CA GLU A 365 13.69 -26.53 -31.71
C GLU A 365 12.35 -25.94 -32.19
N ASN A 366 12.17 -25.88 -33.53
CA ASN A 366 11.08 -25.18 -34.20
C ASN A 366 9.69 -25.50 -33.65
N GLN A 367 8.88 -24.44 -33.47
CA GLN A 367 7.63 -24.49 -32.71
C GLN A 367 6.44 -25.04 -33.50
N SER A 368 5.66 -25.91 -32.85
CA SER A 368 4.27 -26.20 -33.22
C SER A 368 3.37 -25.01 -32.82
N PRO A 369 2.15 -24.88 -33.38
CA PRO A 369 1.22 -23.81 -32.99
C PRO A 369 0.93 -23.85 -31.47
N LEU A 370 1.13 -22.72 -30.78
CA LEU A 370 0.86 -22.62 -29.35
C LEU A 370 -0.64 -22.68 -29.07
N SER A 371 -1.03 -23.48 -28.08
CA SER A 371 -2.40 -23.56 -27.58
C SER A 371 -2.63 -22.44 -26.57
N ILE A 372 -3.08 -21.28 -27.04
CA ILE A 372 -3.50 -20.17 -26.17
C ILE A 372 -4.95 -20.40 -25.76
N ILE A 373 -5.20 -21.46 -24.99
CA ILE A 373 -6.53 -21.72 -24.42
C ILE A 373 -6.72 -20.73 -23.27
N SER A 374 -7.69 -19.82 -23.41
CA SER A 374 -8.19 -18.84 -22.44
C SER A 374 -7.28 -18.51 -21.24
N ASN A 375 -6.81 -17.26 -21.16
CA ASN A 375 -5.91 -16.73 -20.11
C ASN A 375 -6.20 -17.17 -18.65
N GLU A 376 -7.45 -17.49 -18.32
CA GLU A 376 -7.88 -17.93 -16.98
C GLU A 376 -7.20 -19.23 -16.50
N ASN A 377 -6.89 -20.18 -17.40
CA ASN A 377 -6.29 -21.46 -17.01
C ASN A 377 -4.76 -21.38 -16.79
N ILE A 378 -4.13 -20.27 -17.19
CA ILE A 378 -2.68 -20.07 -17.08
C ILE A 378 -2.32 -19.38 -15.75
N ILE A 379 -3.18 -18.49 -15.26
CA ILE A 379 -2.85 -17.58 -14.15
C ILE A 379 -2.84 -18.33 -12.81
N GLY A 380 -1.64 -18.49 -12.23
CA GLY A 380 -1.45 -18.97 -10.88
C GLY A 380 -1.44 -17.85 -9.83
N GLU A 381 -1.09 -18.19 -8.60
CA GLU A 381 -0.99 -17.22 -7.49
C GLU A 381 0.23 -16.29 -7.65
N ASN A 382 1.27 -16.76 -8.35
CA ASN A 382 2.49 -16.01 -8.61
C ASN A 382 2.99 -16.21 -10.05
N LEU A 383 4.05 -15.47 -10.40
CA LEU A 383 4.62 -15.46 -11.75
C LEU A 383 5.22 -16.82 -12.14
N ASP A 384 5.95 -17.49 -11.26
CA ASP A 384 6.64 -18.74 -11.59
C ASP A 384 5.64 -19.89 -11.80
N GLU A 385 4.58 -19.95 -10.98
CA GLU A 385 3.46 -20.86 -11.21
C GLU A 385 2.76 -20.57 -12.55
N THR A 386 2.53 -19.29 -12.86
CA THR A 386 1.90 -18.87 -14.12
C THR A 386 2.75 -19.29 -15.33
N ILE A 387 4.07 -19.11 -15.26
CA ILE A 387 5.01 -19.52 -16.29
C ILE A 387 5.03 -21.05 -16.43
N LEU A 388 5.03 -21.79 -15.33
CA LEU A 388 4.99 -23.25 -15.36
C LEU A 388 3.69 -23.77 -16.01
N ASN A 389 2.53 -23.21 -15.65
CA ASN A 389 1.25 -23.54 -16.26
C ASN A 389 1.26 -23.26 -17.77
N PHE A 390 1.82 -22.11 -18.17
CA PHE A 390 1.94 -21.75 -19.57
C PHE A 390 2.80 -22.75 -20.34
N ILE A 391 3.92 -23.21 -19.77
CA ILE A 391 4.74 -24.26 -20.38
C ILE A 391 3.97 -25.58 -20.44
N LEU A 392 3.32 -25.98 -19.35
CA LEU A 392 2.58 -27.24 -19.25
C LEU A 392 1.50 -27.40 -20.32
N ILE A 393 0.76 -26.32 -20.63
CA ILE A 393 -0.28 -26.32 -21.66
C ILE A 393 0.30 -26.52 -23.08
N ASN A 394 1.54 -26.06 -23.31
CA ASN A 394 2.15 -26.04 -24.63
C ASN A 394 3.21 -27.13 -24.86
N ASP A 395 3.77 -27.69 -23.78
CA ASP A 395 4.85 -28.68 -23.80
C ASP A 395 4.90 -29.40 -22.45
N LYS A 396 4.04 -30.41 -22.34
CA LYS A 396 3.87 -31.23 -21.14
C LYS A 396 5.19 -31.88 -20.71
N ASP A 397 5.94 -32.43 -21.66
CA ASP A 397 7.18 -33.16 -21.40
C ASP A 397 8.24 -32.25 -20.79
N LEU A 398 8.42 -31.05 -21.35
CA LEU A 398 9.33 -30.06 -20.76
C LEU A 398 8.87 -29.61 -19.37
N ALA A 399 7.57 -29.36 -19.18
CA ALA A 399 7.06 -28.98 -17.86
C ALA A 399 7.32 -30.10 -16.83
N TYR A 400 7.15 -31.35 -17.21
CA TYR A 400 7.40 -32.52 -16.35
C TYR A 400 8.88 -32.67 -16.02
N GLU A 401 9.76 -32.41 -16.99
CA GLU A 401 11.19 -32.36 -16.76
C GLU A 401 11.57 -31.23 -15.79
N ILE A 402 11.02 -30.03 -15.97
CA ILE A 402 11.24 -28.88 -15.06
C ILE A 402 10.81 -29.23 -13.64
N ILE A 403 9.59 -29.75 -13.46
CA ILE A 403 9.08 -30.17 -12.14
C ILE A 403 10.01 -31.22 -11.53
N THR A 404 10.41 -32.23 -12.32
CA THR A 404 11.30 -33.31 -11.86
C THR A 404 12.65 -32.79 -11.38
N ASN A 405 13.28 -31.89 -12.13
CA ASN A 405 14.55 -31.27 -11.75
C ASN A 405 14.39 -30.43 -10.48
N LYS A 406 13.31 -29.64 -10.41
CA LYS A 406 13.02 -28.75 -9.28
C LYS A 406 12.68 -29.48 -8.00
N ILE A 407 12.13 -30.70 -8.06
CA ILE A 407 11.97 -31.56 -6.87
C ILE A 407 13.33 -31.78 -6.18
N SER A 408 14.41 -31.86 -6.95
CA SER A 408 15.73 -32.17 -6.41
C SER A 408 16.50 -30.94 -5.89
N GLU A 409 16.21 -29.75 -6.41
CA GLU A 409 17.02 -28.53 -6.25
C GLU A 409 16.31 -27.36 -5.54
N ALA A 410 14.97 -27.29 -5.59
CA ALA A 410 14.24 -26.13 -5.11
C ALA A 410 14.35 -25.95 -3.59
N LYS A 411 14.41 -24.69 -3.15
CA LYS A 411 14.39 -24.30 -1.73
C LYS A 411 12.96 -24.22 -1.22
N VAL A 412 12.79 -24.17 0.10
CA VAL A 412 11.49 -24.22 0.80
C VAL A 412 10.37 -23.43 0.12
N ILE A 413 10.60 -22.13 -0.17
CA ILE A 413 9.58 -21.23 -0.73
C ILE A 413 9.20 -21.64 -2.16
N GLU A 414 10.17 -21.98 -3.00
CA GLU A 414 9.93 -22.38 -4.39
C GLU A 414 9.33 -23.81 -4.48
N PHE A 415 9.70 -24.68 -3.54
CA PHE A 415 9.35 -26.09 -3.56
C PHE A 415 7.83 -26.32 -3.44
N GLU A 416 7.13 -25.46 -2.70
CA GLU A 416 5.68 -25.52 -2.53
C GLU A 416 4.93 -25.46 -3.85
N ILE A 417 5.37 -24.60 -4.79
CA ILE A 417 4.76 -24.45 -6.12
C ILE A 417 4.76 -25.80 -6.87
N TYR A 418 5.89 -26.51 -6.83
CA TYR A 418 6.03 -27.78 -7.53
C TYR A 418 5.24 -28.90 -6.84
N CYS A 419 5.20 -28.94 -5.52
CA CYS A 419 4.36 -29.89 -4.78
C CYS A 419 2.86 -29.69 -5.08
N LYS A 420 2.38 -28.44 -5.07
CA LYS A 420 1.02 -28.08 -5.46
C LYS A 420 0.71 -28.56 -6.87
N LYS A 421 1.63 -28.33 -7.82
CA LYS A 421 1.45 -28.77 -9.21
C LYS A 421 1.39 -30.30 -9.35
N ILE A 422 2.24 -31.03 -8.62
CA ILE A 422 2.21 -32.50 -8.62
C ILE A 422 0.90 -33.02 -8.02
N PHE A 423 0.42 -32.40 -6.94
CA PHE A 423 -0.86 -32.72 -6.31
C PHE A 423 -2.05 -32.56 -7.28
N GLU A 424 -2.02 -31.53 -8.14
CA GLU A 424 -3.03 -31.30 -9.18
C GLU A 424 -2.92 -32.33 -10.31
N LEU A 425 -1.70 -32.58 -10.79
CA LEU A 425 -1.43 -33.48 -11.94
C LEU A 425 -1.66 -34.96 -11.61
N LYS A 426 -1.31 -35.39 -10.38
CA LYS A 426 -1.38 -36.79 -9.90
C LYS A 426 -0.74 -37.81 -10.84
N ASP A 427 0.32 -37.42 -11.54
CA ASP A 427 1.03 -38.30 -12.46
C ASP A 427 2.12 -39.12 -11.71
N PRO A 428 2.12 -40.47 -11.81
CA PRO A 428 3.09 -41.32 -11.12
C PRO A 428 4.57 -41.04 -11.44
N ILE A 429 4.88 -40.36 -12.55
CA ILE A 429 6.25 -40.02 -12.93
C ILE A 429 7.02 -39.25 -11.84
N PHE A 430 6.30 -38.52 -10.98
CA PHE A 430 6.89 -37.70 -9.92
C PHE A 430 7.18 -38.47 -8.62
N ILE A 431 6.70 -39.72 -8.48
CA ILE A 431 6.85 -40.52 -7.25
C ILE A 431 8.33 -40.81 -6.95
N GLU A 432 9.08 -41.31 -7.93
CA GLU A 432 10.50 -41.65 -7.74
C GLU A 432 11.37 -40.43 -7.42
N PRO A 433 11.26 -39.29 -8.15
CA PRO A 433 11.93 -38.05 -7.77
C PRO A 433 11.64 -37.60 -6.34
N LEU A 434 10.38 -37.66 -5.91
CA LEU A 434 9.97 -37.28 -4.55
C LEU A 434 10.61 -38.18 -3.49
N PHE A 435 10.61 -39.50 -3.68
CA PHE A 435 11.28 -40.42 -2.76
C PHE A 435 12.79 -40.22 -2.72
N LYS A 436 13.41 -39.95 -3.87
CA LYS A 436 14.85 -39.66 -3.96
C LYS A 436 15.23 -38.42 -3.15
N ARG A 437 14.39 -37.36 -3.17
CA ARG A 437 14.59 -36.18 -2.33
C ARG A 437 14.30 -36.49 -0.87
N LEU A 438 13.17 -37.15 -0.57
CA LEU A 438 12.74 -37.50 0.79
C LEU A 438 13.80 -38.30 1.55
N GLY A 439 14.50 -39.22 0.88
CA GLY A 439 15.51 -40.07 1.51
C GLY A 439 16.72 -39.33 2.08
N LYS A 440 16.96 -38.08 1.65
CA LYS A 440 18.10 -37.26 2.08
C LYS A 440 17.73 -35.88 2.64
N GLU A 441 16.45 -35.52 2.63
CA GLU A 441 15.98 -34.20 3.05
C GLU A 441 16.14 -33.99 4.56
N ASP A 442 16.62 -32.81 4.97
CA ASP A 442 16.76 -32.42 6.37
C ASP A 442 15.81 -31.29 6.77
N ASN A 443 15.30 -30.54 5.79
CA ASN A 443 14.41 -29.43 6.03
C ASN A 443 12.98 -29.90 6.28
N THR A 444 12.46 -29.58 7.46
CA THR A 444 11.13 -30.01 7.89
C THR A 444 10.01 -29.51 6.99
N TYR A 445 10.07 -28.26 6.53
CA TYR A 445 9.06 -27.71 5.64
C TYR A 445 9.03 -28.42 4.29
N VAL A 446 10.17 -28.95 3.83
CA VAL A 446 10.27 -29.67 2.54
C VAL A 446 9.80 -31.11 2.67
N TYR A 447 10.33 -31.89 3.62
CA TYR A 447 9.96 -33.31 3.70
C TYR A 447 8.49 -33.51 4.12
N THR A 448 7.91 -32.58 4.90
CA THR A 448 6.48 -32.67 5.25
C THR A 448 5.60 -32.46 4.03
N GLN A 449 5.93 -31.48 3.17
CA GLN A 449 5.25 -31.28 1.89
C GLN A 449 5.42 -32.48 0.96
N ILE A 450 6.63 -33.08 0.86
CA ILE A 450 6.84 -34.30 0.07
C ILE A 450 5.91 -35.42 0.53
N VAL A 451 5.83 -35.68 1.83
CA VAL A 451 4.99 -36.74 2.39
C VAL A 451 3.51 -36.46 2.11
N GLN A 452 3.04 -35.22 2.29
CA GLN A 452 1.65 -34.85 1.96
C GLN A 452 1.35 -35.07 0.47
N THR A 453 2.26 -34.66 -0.42
CA THR A 453 2.13 -34.87 -1.86
C THR A 453 2.09 -36.35 -2.21
N LEU A 454 2.99 -37.17 -1.66
CA LEU A 454 3.01 -38.62 -1.89
C LEU A 454 1.72 -39.30 -1.39
N ILE A 455 1.21 -38.92 -0.22
CA ILE A 455 -0.05 -39.46 0.32
C ILE A 455 -1.25 -39.12 -0.59
N SER A 456 -1.19 -37.98 -1.28
CA SER A 456 -2.29 -37.53 -2.16
C SER A 456 -2.57 -38.46 -3.34
N PHE A 457 -1.61 -39.31 -3.72
CA PHE A 457 -1.78 -40.37 -4.72
C PHE A 457 -2.70 -41.51 -4.25
N LYS A 458 -3.00 -41.59 -2.94
CA LYS A 458 -3.89 -42.59 -2.33
C LYS A 458 -3.49 -44.04 -2.62
N ASP A 459 -2.18 -44.30 -2.68
CA ASP A 459 -1.63 -45.62 -2.94
C ASP A 459 -1.01 -46.21 -1.66
N ASN A 460 -1.40 -47.44 -1.32
CA ASN A 460 -0.94 -48.12 -0.10
C ASN A 460 0.53 -48.52 -0.16
N ASP A 461 1.09 -48.80 -1.34
CA ASP A 461 2.49 -49.15 -1.49
C ASP A 461 3.39 -47.91 -1.37
N ILE A 462 2.90 -46.75 -1.84
CA ILE A 462 3.54 -45.45 -1.53
C ILE A 462 3.54 -45.21 -0.01
N ASN A 463 2.42 -45.45 0.67
CA ASN A 463 2.33 -45.29 2.13
C ASN A 463 3.33 -46.17 2.89
N LYS A 464 3.47 -47.45 2.50
CA LYS A 464 4.50 -48.34 3.08
C LYS A 464 5.90 -47.79 2.85
N ARG A 465 6.20 -47.33 1.63
CA ARG A 465 7.52 -46.79 1.28
C ARG A 465 7.84 -45.48 1.99
N ILE A 466 6.84 -44.65 2.31
CA ILE A 466 7.02 -43.47 3.19
C ILE A 466 7.56 -43.91 4.56
N LEU A 467 6.94 -44.92 5.17
CA LEU A 467 7.35 -45.43 6.48
C LEU A 467 8.76 -46.04 6.45
N GLU A 468 9.11 -46.74 5.37
CA GLU A 468 10.45 -47.28 5.16
C GLU A 468 11.49 -46.17 4.98
N THR A 469 11.18 -45.16 4.16
CA THR A 469 12.07 -44.01 3.93
C THR A 469 12.30 -43.23 5.21
N ARG A 470 11.26 -43.04 6.03
CA ARG A 470 11.37 -42.39 7.35
C ARG A 470 12.31 -43.14 8.30
N LYS A 471 12.38 -44.46 8.24
CA LYS A 471 13.34 -45.25 9.06
C LYS A 471 14.78 -45.00 8.61
N GLN A 472 15.00 -44.76 7.32
CA GLN A 472 16.33 -44.54 6.74
C GLN A 472 16.81 -43.09 6.91
N ASN A 473 15.93 -42.11 6.73
CA ASN A 473 16.24 -40.70 6.91
C ASN A 473 16.04 -40.26 8.37
N LYS A 474 17.15 -40.18 9.12
CA LYS A 474 17.14 -39.82 10.55
C LYS A 474 16.54 -38.44 10.84
N ASN A 475 16.64 -37.49 9.92
CA ASN A 475 16.16 -36.11 10.11
C ASN A 475 14.63 -36.04 10.28
N MET A 476 13.91 -37.03 9.73
CA MET A 476 12.45 -37.14 9.84
C MET A 476 11.97 -37.61 11.23
N ASN A 477 12.90 -37.96 12.14
CA ASN A 477 12.59 -38.48 13.47
C ASN A 477 13.02 -37.53 14.61
N THR A 478 13.43 -36.31 14.27
CA THR A 478 13.93 -35.32 15.23
C THR A 478 13.07 -34.07 15.28
N GLY A 479 12.99 -33.44 16.45
CA GLY A 479 12.36 -32.14 16.65
C GLY A 479 10.86 -32.09 16.31
N TRP A 480 10.37 -30.88 16.05
CA TRP A 480 8.96 -30.63 15.75
C TRP A 480 8.49 -31.27 14.45
N GLY A 481 9.39 -31.51 13.49
CA GLY A 481 9.04 -32.13 12.23
C GLY A 481 8.64 -33.59 12.31
N SER A 482 9.21 -34.34 13.26
CA SER A 482 8.74 -35.70 13.60
C SER A 482 7.30 -35.68 14.11
N ASN A 483 6.94 -34.69 14.93
CA ASN A 483 5.58 -34.51 15.43
C ASN A 483 4.61 -34.17 14.30
N SER A 484 4.99 -33.24 13.42
CA SER A 484 4.18 -32.87 12.25
C SER A 484 3.93 -34.06 11.32
N LEU A 485 4.97 -34.88 11.05
CA LEU A 485 4.80 -36.11 10.26
C LEU A 485 3.87 -37.11 10.94
N ASN A 486 3.95 -37.28 12.27
CA ASN A 486 3.03 -38.16 12.99
C ASN A 486 1.57 -37.71 12.84
N GLU A 487 1.31 -36.41 12.90
CA GLU A 487 -0.02 -35.86 12.68
C GLU A 487 -0.50 -36.09 11.25
N ILE A 488 0.35 -35.85 10.25
CA ILE A 488 0.04 -36.09 8.83
C ILE A 488 -0.31 -37.56 8.60
N LEU A 489 0.52 -38.50 9.07
CA LEU A 489 0.30 -39.93 8.90
C LEU A 489 -0.98 -40.40 9.62
N LYS A 490 -1.17 -39.95 10.87
CA LYS A 490 -2.36 -40.27 11.67
C LYS A 490 -3.65 -39.77 11.00
N LYS A 491 -3.65 -38.52 10.51
CA LYS A 491 -4.79 -37.91 9.81
C LYS A 491 -5.20 -38.71 8.57
N ASN A 492 -4.24 -39.40 7.94
CA ASN A 492 -4.45 -40.21 6.74
C ASN A 492 -4.55 -41.72 7.02
N ASN A 493 -4.68 -42.13 8.28
CA ASN A 493 -4.79 -43.54 8.70
C ASN A 493 -3.59 -44.43 8.29
N ILE A 494 -2.39 -43.85 8.20
CA ILE A 494 -1.15 -44.58 7.90
C ILE A 494 -0.47 -44.89 9.24
N LYS A 495 -0.20 -46.18 9.50
CA LYS A 495 0.32 -46.69 10.77
C LYS A 495 1.72 -47.24 10.65
#